data_AF-A0AAW6NJE5-F1
#
_entry.id   AF-A0AAW6NJE5-F1
#
_cell.length_a   1.000
_cell.length_b   1.000
_cell.length_c   1.000
_cell.angle_alpha   90.00
_cell.angle_beta   90.00
_cell.angle_gamma   90.00
#
_symmetry.space_group_name_H-M   'P 1'
#
loop_
_entity.id
_entity.type
_entity.pdbx_description
1 polymer ?
#
loop_
_entity_poly.entity_id
_entity_poly.type
_entity_poly.pdbx_seq_one_letter_code
_entity_poly.pdbx_strand_id
1 'polypeptide(L)'
;MEPGRFRHRVKILTFTTSRDPSGQPVESWRGGRPISAEVKGISGREQLSGGVETAQATIRVWMRFRADLNASSRLEVLSGPYKGQVLNIIGPPVANSTGTRLEILCKTGAEK
;
A
#
# COMPACT_ATOMS: atom_id res chain seq x y z
N MET A 1 9.63 -18.07 -4.55
CA MET A 1 9.13 -17.20 -3.47
C MET A 1 9.96 -17.49 -2.22
N GLU A 2 10.62 -16.50 -1.65
CA GLU A 2 11.42 -16.69 -0.43
C GLU A 2 10.48 -16.92 0.78
N PRO A 3 10.52 -18.10 1.43
CA PRO A 3 9.70 -18.37 2.60
C PRO A 3 10.06 -17.38 3.71
N GLY A 4 9.04 -16.84 4.37
CA GLY A 4 9.22 -15.92 5.48
C GLY A 4 9.56 -14.49 5.10
N ARG A 5 9.50 -14.08 3.82
CA ARG A 5 9.69 -12.67 3.45
C ARG A 5 8.50 -11.77 3.82
N PHE A 6 7.27 -12.27 3.64
CA PHE A 6 6.03 -11.54 3.96
C PHE A 6 5.60 -11.72 5.41
N ARG A 7 6.39 -11.17 6.34
CA ARG A 7 6.18 -11.31 7.80
C ARG A 7 5.14 -10.34 8.37
N HIS A 8 4.87 -9.24 7.68
CA HIS A 8 3.95 -8.21 8.14
C HIS A 8 2.54 -8.46 7.64
N ARG A 9 1.55 -7.82 8.27
CA ARG A 9 0.15 -7.86 7.89
C ARG A 9 -0.31 -6.48 7.47
N VAL A 10 -1.02 -6.41 6.35
CA VAL A 10 -1.62 -5.18 5.83
C VAL A 10 -3.06 -5.43 5.40
N LYS A 11 -3.92 -4.41 5.45
CA LYS A 11 -5.23 -4.43 4.79
C LYS A 11 -5.19 -3.49 3.61
N ILE A 12 -5.79 -3.93 2.51
CA ILE A 12 -6.10 -3.05 1.39
C ILE A 12 -7.38 -2.31 1.75
N LEU A 13 -7.32 -0.99 1.73
CA LEU A 13 -8.46 -0.11 1.86
C LEU A 13 -8.87 0.34 0.45
N THR A 14 -10.10 0.03 0.09
CA THR A 14 -10.68 0.46 -1.18
C THR A 14 -11.65 1.60 -0.90
N PHE A 15 -11.53 2.66 -1.69
CA PHE A 15 -12.46 3.78 -1.63
C PHE A 15 -13.85 3.35 -2.12
N THR A 16 -14.88 3.64 -1.35
CA THR A 16 -16.26 3.34 -1.73
C THR A 16 -17.18 4.50 -1.35
N THR A 17 -18.11 4.80 -2.25
CA THR A 17 -19.13 5.82 -2.04
C THR A 17 -20.45 5.13 -1.74
N SER A 18 -21.01 5.39 -0.56
CA SER A 18 -22.35 4.95 -0.18
C SER A 18 -23.30 6.15 -0.18
N ARG A 19 -24.61 5.92 -0.21
CA ARG A 19 -25.60 7.02 -0.06
C ARG A 19 -26.15 7.01 1.36
N ASP A 20 -26.19 8.18 2.00
CA ASP A 20 -26.89 8.32 3.27
C ASP A 20 -28.43 8.34 3.05
N PRO A 21 -29.23 8.24 4.12
CA PRO A 21 -30.69 8.31 4.02
C PRO A 21 -31.24 9.58 3.35
N SER A 22 -30.50 10.69 3.37
CA SER A 22 -30.83 11.94 2.67
C SER A 22 -30.38 11.97 1.19
N GLY A 23 -29.72 10.91 0.72
CA GLY A 23 -29.32 10.73 -0.68
C GLY A 23 -27.95 11.31 -1.03
N GLN A 24 -27.22 11.90 -0.08
CA GLN A 24 -25.89 12.45 -0.27
C GLN A 24 -24.84 11.33 -0.36
N PRO A 25 -23.83 11.48 -1.23
CA PRO A 25 -22.71 10.55 -1.30
C PRO A 25 -21.83 10.70 -0.05
N VAL A 26 -21.65 9.59 0.69
CA VAL A 26 -20.74 9.45 1.81
C VAL A 26 -19.53 8.65 1.36
N GLU A 27 -18.37 9.29 1.43
CA GLU A 27 -17.08 8.70 1.11
C GLU A 27 -16.59 7.86 2.29
N SER A 28 -16.22 6.61 2.03
CA SER A 28 -15.73 5.70 3.07
C SER A 28 -14.63 4.79 2.56
N TRP A 29 -13.71 4.43 3.44
CA TRP A 29 -12.66 3.47 3.15
C TRP A 29 -13.05 2.11 3.69
N ARG A 30 -13.25 1.14 2.79
CA ARG A 30 -13.58 -0.22 3.17
C ARG A 30 -12.32 -1.07 3.23
N GLY A 31 -12.00 -1.56 4.43
CA GLY A 31 -10.89 -2.48 4.63
C GLY A 31 -11.22 -3.93 4.26
N GLY A 32 -10.35 -4.56 3.48
CA GLY A 32 -10.41 -5.98 3.17
C GLY A 32 -9.87 -6.90 4.26
N ARG A 33 -9.63 -8.17 3.90
CA ARG A 33 -8.98 -9.14 4.79
C ARG A 33 -7.50 -8.80 4.99
N PRO A 34 -6.90 -9.07 6.18
CA PRO A 34 -5.47 -8.96 6.39
C PRO A 34 -4.67 -9.87 5.45
N ILE A 35 -3.72 -9.29 4.72
CA ILE A 35 -2.84 -9.95 3.76
C ILE A 35 -1.40 -9.91 4.28
N SER A 36 -0.63 -10.95 3.99
CA SER A 36 0.80 -10.99 4.30
C SER A 36 1.59 -10.12 3.31
N ALA A 37 2.45 -9.26 3.86
CA ALA A 37 3.32 -8.39 3.09
C ALA A 37 4.69 -8.21 3.77
N GLU A 38 5.65 -7.67 3.05
CA GLU A 38 6.86 -7.06 3.59
C GLU A 38 6.66 -5.55 3.52
N VAL A 39 7.02 -4.83 4.59
CA VAL A 39 6.86 -3.38 4.70
C VAL A 39 8.20 -2.85 5.17
N LYS A 40 8.84 -2.01 4.36
CA LYS A 40 10.19 -1.51 4.61
C LYS A 40 10.29 -0.03 4.26
N GLY A 41 10.98 0.75 5.07
CA GLY A 41 11.34 2.11 4.71
C GLY A 41 12.31 2.15 3.54
N ILE A 42 12.17 3.15 2.68
CA ILE A 42 13.16 3.48 1.66
C ILE A 42 14.20 4.36 2.33
N SER A 43 15.47 3.94 2.31
CA SER A 43 16.53 4.75 2.89
C SER A 43 16.78 6.01 2.06
N GLY A 44 17.26 7.10 2.69
CA GLY A 44 17.58 8.33 1.97
C GLY A 44 18.59 8.12 0.83
N ARG A 45 19.52 7.16 0.99
CA ARG A 45 20.44 6.76 -0.09
C ARG A 45 19.71 6.15 -1.29
N GLU A 46 18.73 5.27 -1.04
CA GLU A 46 17.89 4.69 -2.09
C GLU A 46 17.00 5.77 -2.77
N GLN A 47 16.50 6.76 -2.02
CA GLN A 47 15.72 7.87 -2.58
C GLN A 47 16.57 8.73 -3.53
N LEU A 48 17.82 9.03 -3.18
CA LEU A 48 18.73 9.85 -3.99
C LEU A 48 19.17 9.16 -5.29
N SER A 49 19.26 7.84 -5.30
CA SER A 49 19.57 7.06 -6.50
C SER A 49 18.33 6.73 -7.35
N GLY A 50 17.13 7.04 -6.87
CA GLY A 50 15.86 6.79 -7.56
C GLY A 50 15.42 7.96 -8.44
N GLY A 51 14.50 7.68 -9.37
CA GLY A 51 13.82 8.71 -10.17
C GLY A 51 12.78 9.49 -9.35
N VAL A 52 12.11 10.45 -9.98
CA VAL A 52 11.12 11.36 -9.36
C VAL A 52 10.04 10.60 -8.57
N GLU A 53 9.58 9.45 -9.07
CA GLU A 53 8.56 8.63 -8.40
C GLU A 53 9.06 8.01 -7.08
N THR A 54 10.35 7.66 -7.01
CA THR A 54 10.96 7.12 -5.79
C THR A 54 11.27 8.23 -4.78
N ALA A 55 11.52 9.46 -5.24
CA ALA A 55 11.77 10.60 -4.37
C ALA A 55 10.57 10.94 -3.47
N GLN A 56 9.33 10.67 -3.91
CA GLN A 56 8.13 10.88 -3.10
C GLN A 56 7.79 9.68 -2.20
N ALA A 57 8.31 8.50 -2.50
CA ALA A 57 8.05 7.28 -1.75
C ALA A 57 8.97 7.18 -0.53
N THR A 58 8.37 6.97 0.65
CA THR A 58 9.11 6.77 1.90
C THR A 58 9.06 5.32 2.37
N ILE A 59 8.06 4.56 1.90
CA ILE A 59 7.82 3.18 2.31
C ILE A 59 7.61 2.34 1.06
N ARG A 60 8.24 1.16 1.06
CA ARG A 60 8.09 0.16 0.03
C ARG A 60 7.42 -1.08 0.62
N VAL A 61 6.35 -1.52 -0.05
CA VAL A 61 5.60 -2.71 0.33
C VAL A 61 5.75 -3.77 -0.75
N TRP A 62 6.03 -5.00 -0.34
CA TRP A 62 5.94 -6.17 -1.23
C TRP A 62 4.87 -7.12 -0.76
N MET A 63 4.12 -7.68 -1.71
CA MET A 63 3.14 -8.72 -1.43
C MET A 63 3.03 -9.66 -2.63
N ARG A 64 2.28 -10.77 -2.47
CA ARG A 64 1.95 -11.64 -3.60
C ARG A 64 1.17 -10.87 -4.66
N PHE A 65 1.30 -11.28 -5.90
CA PHE A 65 0.56 -10.66 -7.01
C PHE A 65 -0.95 -10.69 -6.77
N ARG A 66 -1.60 -9.57 -7.07
CA ARG A 66 -3.04 -9.36 -6.91
C ARG A 66 -3.54 -8.34 -7.93
N ALA A 67 -4.61 -8.67 -8.64
CA ALA A 67 -5.16 -7.82 -9.69
C ALA A 67 -6.13 -6.75 -9.16
N ASP A 68 -6.58 -6.86 -7.91
CA ASP A 68 -7.53 -5.94 -7.27
C ASP A 68 -6.85 -4.75 -6.57
N LEU A 69 -5.51 -4.65 -6.62
CA LEU A 69 -4.76 -3.54 -6.04
C LEU A 69 -4.51 -2.47 -7.11
N ASN A 70 -4.93 -1.23 -6.83
CA ASN A 70 -4.74 -0.08 -7.72
C ASN A 70 -4.07 1.10 -7.00
N ALA A 71 -3.64 2.11 -7.75
CA ALA A 71 -2.98 3.31 -7.22
C ALA A 71 -3.89 4.16 -6.32
N SER A 72 -5.21 4.05 -6.47
CA SER A 72 -6.20 4.75 -5.64
C SER A 72 -6.47 4.04 -4.30
N SER A 73 -5.95 2.83 -4.12
CA SER A 73 -6.09 2.08 -2.88
C SER A 73 -5.14 2.60 -1.82
N ARG A 74 -5.44 2.31 -0.55
CA ARG A 74 -4.54 2.56 0.57
C ARG A 74 -4.18 1.27 1.27
N LEU A 75 -3.08 1.28 2.00
CA LEU A 75 -2.63 0.14 2.79
C LEU A 75 -2.61 0.51 4.27
N GLU A 76 -3.44 -0.15 5.07
CA GLU A 76 -3.38 -0.06 6.53
C GLU A 76 -2.40 -1.11 7.05
N VAL A 77 -1.36 -0.70 7.76
CA VAL A 77 -0.35 -1.61 8.31
C VAL A 77 -0.79 -2.12 9.68
N LEU A 78 -0.98 -3.43 9.80
CA LEU A 78 -1.44 -4.07 11.03
C LEU A 78 -0.30 -4.62 11.90
N SER A 79 0.87 -4.87 11.32
CA SER A 79 2.07 -5.33 12.05
C SER A 79 3.37 -4.87 11.40
N GLY A 80 4.47 -4.95 12.16
CA GLY A 80 5.80 -4.51 11.71
C GLY A 80 6.12 -3.06 12.10
N PRO A 81 7.18 -2.47 11.51
CA PRO A 81 7.73 -1.18 11.96
C PRO A 81 6.81 0.02 11.74
N TYR A 82 5.83 -0.09 10.84
CA TYR A 82 4.88 0.98 10.50
C TYR A 82 3.45 0.68 11.00
N LYS A 83 3.31 -0.18 12.02
CA LYS A 83 2.00 -0.59 12.56
C LYS A 83 1.13 0.64 12.91
N GLY A 84 -0.14 0.59 12.50
CA GLY A 84 -1.13 1.64 12.73
C GLY A 84 -1.12 2.75 11.67
N GLN A 85 -0.16 2.75 10.74
CA GLN A 85 -0.11 3.75 9.69
C GLN A 85 -0.97 3.36 8.49
N VAL A 86 -1.63 4.36 7.91
CA VAL A 86 -2.27 4.26 6.59
C VAL A 86 -1.34 4.84 5.55
N LEU A 87 -1.03 4.01 4.55
CA LEU A 87 -0.09 4.31 3.49
C LEU A 87 -0.86 4.62 2.20
N ASN A 88 -0.52 5.74 1.59
CA ASN A 88 -1.00 6.11 0.27
C ASN A 88 -0.08 5.52 -0.78
N ILE A 89 -0.64 4.83 -1.76
CA ILE A 89 0.10 4.25 -2.87
C ILE A 89 0.53 5.38 -3.82
N ILE A 90 1.77 5.31 -4.29
CA ILE A 90 2.37 6.24 -5.25
C ILE A 90 2.61 5.47 -6.54
N GLY A 91 1.97 5.93 -7.61
CA GLY A 91 2.04 5.27 -8.91
C GLY A 91 1.34 3.89 -8.92
N PRO A 92 1.35 3.21 -10.06
CA PRO A 92 0.76 1.88 -10.19
C PRO A 92 1.62 0.81 -9.47
N PRO A 93 1.00 -0.19 -8.81
CA PRO A 93 1.72 -1.37 -8.31
C PRO A 93 2.48 -2.07 -9.44
N VAL A 94 3.77 -2.32 -9.24
CA VAL A 94 4.65 -2.89 -10.26
C VAL A 94 4.80 -4.39 -10.02
N ALA A 95 4.42 -5.21 -11.00
CA ALA A 95 4.65 -6.65 -10.95
C ALA A 95 6.13 -6.97 -11.23
N ASN A 96 6.66 -8.00 -10.56
CA ASN A 96 7.95 -8.53 -10.95
C ASN A 96 7.86 -9.26 -12.31
N SER A 97 9.00 -9.50 -12.95
CA SER A 97 9.09 -10.18 -14.25
C SER A 97 8.41 -11.55 -14.32
N THR A 98 8.21 -12.23 -13.18
CA THR A 98 7.54 -13.53 -13.10
C THR A 98 6.05 -13.45 -12.73
N GLY A 99 5.50 -12.26 -12.46
CA GLY A 99 4.10 -12.08 -12.07
C GLY A 99 3.74 -12.70 -10.71
N THR A 100 4.72 -12.97 -9.84
CA THR A 100 4.51 -13.64 -8.55
C THR A 100 4.37 -12.67 -7.37
N ARG A 101 4.89 -11.45 -7.50
CA ARG A 101 4.83 -10.41 -6.46
C ARG A 101 4.63 -9.03 -7.05
N LEU A 102 4.09 -8.14 -6.22
CA LEU A 102 4.00 -6.71 -6.49
C LEU A 102 5.00 -5.95 -5.61
N GLU A 103 5.60 -4.93 -6.20
CA GLU A 103 6.29 -3.84 -5.52
C GLU A 103 5.38 -2.62 -5.54
N ILE A 104 5.14 -2.06 -4.36
CA ILE A 104 4.20 -0.95 -4.17
C ILE A 104 4.96 0.15 -3.44
N LEU A 105 5.13 1.27 -4.13
CA LEU A 105 5.71 2.46 -3.54
C LEU A 105 4.63 3.22 -2.80
N CYS A 106 4.94 3.66 -1.59
CA CYS A 106 4.00 4.30 -0.69
C CYS A 106 4.62 5.51 0.00
N LYS A 107 3.76 6.44 0.42
CA LYS A 107 4.07 7.45 1.44
C LYS A 107 3.11 7.34 2.59
N THR A 108 3.55 7.80 3.76
CA THR A 108 2.67 7.98 4.91
C THR A 108 1.62 9.05 4.58
N GLY A 109 0.35 8.65 4.59
CA GLY A 109 -0.77 9.56 4.43
C GLY A 109 -1.21 10.06 5.80
N ALA A 110 -0.70 11.21 6.23
CA ALA A 110 -1.38 11.98 7.26
C ALA A 110 -2.47 12.79 6.55
N GLU A 111 -3.65 12.21 6.37
CA GLU A 111 -4.82 13.04 6.11
C GLU A 111 -5.31 13.56 7.46
N LYS A 112 -5.16 14.87 7.61
CA LYS A 112 -5.72 15.70 8.66
C LYS A 112 -6.96 16.36 8.08
#